data_AF-A0A533B9T2-F1
#
_entry.id   AF-A0A533B9T2-F1
#
_cell.length_a   1.000
_cell.length_b   1.000
_cell.length_c   1.000
_cell.angle_alpha   90.00
_cell.angle_beta   90.00
_cell.angle_gamma   90.00
#
_symmetry.space_group_name_H-M   'P 1'
#
loop_
_entity.id
_entity.type
_entity.pdbx_description
1 polymer ?
#
loop_
_entity_poly.entity_id
_entity_poly.type
_entity_poly.pdbx_seq_one_letter_code
_entity_poly.pdbx_strand_id
1 'polypeptide(L)'
;MREYGKIAFVSMLMMGLLAVPNLSQATDKSSSRDGDGRHRLLNAQLRSKVEHLRDKLANHREHQHNQGSIPGSLEALQAEVNNLKASLAAMVDNEASLSSQLAAANSRLNALEKPVVGGGSVDPVLAELAKYVTVDKGVLNGVKGPHIIVTGVNLHLRSGHNATNDGGALSGLGNLIVGYNEEQSSAALYNDGNNCMRSLTGSHNIVTGVGNLFTSYGALVAGSNNCVTSPNSSILAGDTNEAHGLNSAILGGNYFGTSQPFDMVPAVR
;
A
#
# COMPACT_ATOMS: atom_id res chain seq x y z
N MET A 1 0.67 38.35 41.38
CA MET A 1 -0.60 38.89 40.84
C MET A 1 -1.62 37.78 40.88
N ARG A 2 -2.73 37.98 41.61
CA ARG A 2 -3.94 37.14 41.77
C ARG A 2 -3.76 35.75 42.37
N GLU A 3 -4.59 35.24 43.27
CA GLU A 3 -5.34 35.74 44.43
C GLU A 3 -5.79 34.47 45.17
N TYR A 4 -5.55 34.39 46.48
CA TYR A 4 -6.10 33.38 47.38
C TYR A 4 -7.29 34.02 48.13
N GLY A 5 -8.38 33.29 48.37
CA GLY A 5 -9.41 33.79 49.30
C GLY A 5 -10.67 32.93 49.41
N LYS A 6 -10.81 32.25 50.54
CA LYS A 6 -11.99 31.51 51.04
C LYS A 6 -13.09 32.50 51.53
N ILE A 7 -14.20 31.93 52.05
CA ILE A 7 -15.27 32.49 52.94
C ILE A 7 -16.60 32.63 52.16
N ALA A 8 -17.79 32.24 52.63
CA ALA A 8 -18.29 31.49 53.78
C ALA A 8 -19.76 31.14 53.52
N PHE A 9 -20.32 30.18 54.28
CA PHE A 9 -21.75 30.18 54.60
C PHE A 9 -21.88 30.01 56.12
N VAL A 10 -22.59 30.94 56.74
CA VAL A 10 -22.91 31.01 58.17
C VAL A 10 -24.43 31.07 58.30
N SER A 11 -24.91 30.59 59.46
CA SER A 11 -26.25 30.73 60.05
C SER A 11 -27.16 29.52 59.83
N MET A 12 -27.95 29.05 60.81
CA MET A 12 -28.19 29.50 62.18
C MET A 12 -29.01 28.42 62.92
N LEU A 13 -28.99 28.54 64.24
CA LEU A 13 -30.07 28.22 65.19
C LEU A 13 -30.01 26.90 65.99
N MET A 14 -29.40 27.06 67.17
CA MET A 14 -29.76 26.46 68.45
C MET A 14 -31.27 26.54 68.74
N MET A 15 -31.88 25.47 69.28
CA MET A 15 -32.82 25.57 70.41
C MET A 15 -33.26 24.19 70.94
N GLY A 16 -33.07 24.01 72.26
CA GLY A 16 -33.96 23.29 73.17
C GLY A 16 -33.85 21.75 73.22
N LEU A 17 -34.06 21.08 74.35
CA LEU A 17 -34.20 21.42 75.77
C LEU A 17 -34.43 20.05 76.45
N LEU A 18 -33.82 19.81 77.61
CA LEU A 18 -34.28 18.94 78.70
C LEU A 18 -34.58 17.44 78.42
N ALA A 19 -33.83 16.56 79.08
CA ALA A 19 -34.34 15.79 80.23
C ALA A 19 -33.32 14.74 80.68
N VAL A 20 -32.83 14.89 81.91
CA VAL A 20 -32.20 13.83 82.71
C VAL A 20 -33.28 13.24 83.61
N PRO A 21 -33.21 11.95 83.95
CA PRO A 21 -33.08 11.60 85.38
C PRO A 21 -32.05 10.46 85.61
N ASN A 22 -31.07 10.71 86.47
CA ASN A 22 -30.97 10.27 87.87
C ASN A 22 -30.42 8.85 88.06
N LEU A 23 -29.10 8.79 88.32
CA LEU A 23 -28.51 7.77 89.20
C LEU A 23 -28.63 8.27 90.63
N SER A 24 -29.44 7.59 91.44
CA SER A 24 -29.47 7.74 92.89
C SER A 24 -28.99 6.42 93.50
N GLN A 25 -27.90 6.46 94.26
CA GLN A 25 -27.62 5.46 95.29
C GLN A 25 -27.34 6.19 96.60
N ALA A 26 -28.00 5.66 97.62
CA ALA A 26 -28.25 6.18 98.95
C ALA A 26 -27.11 5.90 99.95
N THR A 27 -27.14 6.63 101.06
CA THR A 27 -27.01 6.11 102.45
C THR A 27 -26.94 7.33 103.39
N ASP A 28 -27.48 7.37 104.61
CA ASP A 28 -28.37 6.55 105.42
C ASP A 28 -28.65 7.39 106.69
N LYS A 29 -29.88 7.39 107.22
CA LYS A 29 -30.08 7.60 108.65
C LYS A 29 -31.35 6.92 109.15
N SER A 30 -31.10 5.88 109.96
CA SER A 30 -31.87 5.41 111.11
C SER A 30 -33.31 4.93 110.89
N SER A 31 -33.49 3.61 110.97
CA SER A 31 -34.01 2.91 112.18
C SER A 31 -34.95 1.73 111.85
N SER A 32 -34.57 0.58 112.41
CA SER A 32 -35.46 -0.43 113.01
C SER A 32 -36.34 -1.35 112.12
N ARG A 33 -35.86 -2.60 112.03
CA ARG A 33 -36.53 -3.89 112.29
C ARG A 33 -37.53 -4.51 111.29
N ASP A 34 -37.10 -5.69 110.83
CA ASP A 34 -37.79 -6.98 110.63
C ASP A 34 -38.78 -7.20 109.46
N GLY A 35 -38.50 -8.25 108.68
CA GLY A 35 -39.44 -8.84 107.71
C GLY A 35 -38.80 -9.73 106.64
N ASP A 36 -38.02 -10.75 107.04
CA ASP A 36 -37.39 -11.73 106.14
C ASP A 36 -38.43 -12.68 105.48
N GLY A 37 -38.31 -12.95 104.18
CA GLY A 37 -39.16 -13.93 103.47
C GLY A 37 -39.46 -13.67 102.00
N ARG A 38 -39.55 -12.40 101.55
CA ARG A 38 -39.83 -12.06 100.13
C ARG A 38 -38.58 -11.91 99.27
N HIS A 39 -37.42 -11.75 99.90
CA HIS A 39 -36.16 -11.46 99.22
C HIS A 39 -35.43 -12.70 98.65
N ARG A 40 -35.66 -13.92 99.17
CA ARG A 40 -34.98 -15.14 98.67
C ARG A 40 -35.55 -15.62 97.32
N LEU A 41 -36.86 -15.51 97.13
CA LEU A 41 -37.52 -15.85 95.85
C LEU A 41 -37.19 -14.84 94.76
N LEU A 42 -37.21 -13.55 95.09
CA LEU A 42 -36.78 -12.49 94.16
C LEU A 42 -35.32 -12.69 93.72
N ASN A 43 -34.45 -13.10 94.65
CA ASN A 43 -33.03 -13.31 94.35
C ASN A 43 -32.79 -14.58 93.51
N ALA A 44 -33.54 -15.67 93.73
CA ALA A 44 -33.49 -16.86 92.89
C ALA A 44 -34.02 -16.60 91.47
N GLN A 45 -35.11 -15.84 91.35
CA GLN A 45 -35.74 -15.50 90.07
C GLN A 45 -34.90 -14.50 89.27
N LEU A 46 -34.24 -13.55 89.92
CA LEU A 46 -33.22 -12.70 89.28
C LEU A 46 -32.02 -13.52 88.83
N ARG A 47 -31.51 -14.44 89.65
CA ARG A 47 -30.38 -15.31 89.26
C ARG A 47 -30.70 -16.16 88.05
N SER A 48 -31.88 -16.79 88.01
CA SER A 48 -32.34 -17.55 86.84
C SER A 48 -32.48 -16.66 85.59
N LYS A 49 -32.98 -15.43 85.72
CA LYS A 49 -33.01 -14.47 84.61
C LYS A 49 -31.62 -14.04 84.16
N VAL A 50 -30.69 -13.82 85.08
CA VAL A 50 -29.30 -13.48 84.75
C VAL A 50 -28.61 -14.63 84.03
N GLU A 51 -28.85 -15.86 84.45
CA GLU A 51 -28.28 -17.04 83.80
C GLU A 51 -28.90 -17.30 82.43
N HIS A 52 -30.23 -17.18 82.31
CA HIS A 52 -30.92 -17.20 81.03
C HIS A 52 -30.40 -16.09 80.10
N LEU A 53 -30.19 -14.88 80.61
CA LEU A 53 -29.64 -13.78 79.81
C LEU A 53 -28.20 -14.05 79.39
N ARG A 54 -27.39 -14.71 80.24
CA ARG A 54 -26.05 -15.18 79.88
C ARG A 54 -26.08 -16.21 78.77
N ASP A 55 -26.93 -17.22 78.87
CA ASP A 55 -27.07 -18.24 77.82
C ASP A 55 -27.58 -17.63 76.51
N LYS A 56 -28.55 -16.70 76.59
CA LYS A 56 -28.99 -15.92 75.43
C LYS A 56 -27.84 -15.10 74.84
N LEU A 57 -27.00 -14.49 75.66
CA LEU A 57 -25.84 -13.72 75.20
C LEU A 57 -24.77 -14.61 74.57
N ALA A 58 -24.55 -15.81 75.12
CA ALA A 58 -23.61 -16.80 74.59
C ALA A 58 -24.07 -17.30 73.22
N ASN A 59 -25.33 -17.71 73.10
CA ASN A 59 -25.92 -18.10 71.82
C ASN A 59 -25.92 -16.94 70.81
N HIS A 60 -26.16 -15.70 71.26
CA HIS A 60 -26.10 -14.54 70.36
C HIS A 60 -24.68 -14.24 69.88
N ARG A 61 -23.66 -14.47 70.71
CA ARG A 61 -22.24 -14.36 70.33
C ARG A 61 -21.81 -15.43 69.32
N GLU A 62 -22.29 -16.67 69.44
CA GLU A 62 -22.04 -17.70 68.41
C GLU A 62 -22.66 -17.31 67.06
N HIS A 63 -23.88 -16.76 67.06
CA HIS A 63 -24.49 -16.24 65.83
C HIS A 63 -23.76 -15.00 65.27
N GLN A 64 -23.10 -14.19 66.10
CA GLN A 64 -22.23 -13.09 65.64
C GLN A 64 -20.91 -13.58 65.03
N HIS A 65 -20.34 -14.69 65.49
CA HIS A 65 -19.22 -15.32 64.79
C HIS A 65 -19.62 -15.80 63.39
N ASN A 66 -20.88 -16.19 63.21
CA ASN A 66 -21.45 -16.50 61.89
C ASN A 66 -21.84 -15.24 61.08
N GLN A 67 -21.90 -14.05 61.69
CA GLN A 67 -21.95 -12.77 60.98
C GLN A 67 -20.55 -12.24 60.65
N GLY A 68 -19.49 -12.69 61.34
CA GLY A 68 -18.10 -12.40 60.99
C GLY A 68 -17.66 -12.97 59.64
N SER A 69 -18.42 -13.93 59.09
CA SER A 69 -18.25 -14.44 57.72
C SER A 69 -18.86 -13.53 56.64
N ILE A 70 -19.81 -12.65 56.98
CA ILE A 70 -20.45 -11.72 56.03
C ILE A 70 -19.45 -10.64 55.57
N PRO A 71 -18.68 -9.95 56.45
CA PRO A 71 -17.58 -9.08 56.04
C PRO A 71 -16.56 -9.80 55.15
N GLY A 72 -16.15 -11.02 55.51
CA GLY A 72 -15.22 -11.81 54.68
C GLY A 72 -15.79 -12.21 53.32
N SER A 73 -17.08 -12.52 53.24
CA SER A 73 -17.77 -12.81 51.97
C SER A 73 -17.94 -11.57 51.09
N LEU A 74 -18.16 -10.40 51.69
CA LEU A 74 -18.24 -9.13 51.00
C LEU A 74 -16.86 -8.70 50.47
N GLU A 75 -15.80 -8.90 51.26
CA GLU A 75 -14.42 -8.68 50.85
C GLU A 75 -14.02 -9.61 49.70
N ALA A 76 -14.40 -10.89 49.75
CA ALA A 76 -14.18 -11.85 48.68
C ALA A 76 -14.94 -11.48 47.40
N LEU A 77 -16.20 -11.07 47.51
CA LEU A 77 -17.01 -10.60 46.37
C LEU A 77 -16.44 -9.31 45.78
N GLN A 78 -15.93 -8.40 46.62
CA GLN A 78 -15.26 -7.19 46.19
C GLN A 78 -13.96 -7.50 45.43
N ALA A 79 -13.20 -8.50 45.88
CA ALA A 79 -12.02 -8.98 45.17
C ALA A 79 -12.39 -9.60 43.81
N GLU A 80 -13.46 -10.40 43.75
CA GLU A 80 -13.97 -10.98 42.50
C GLU A 80 -14.44 -9.90 41.51
N VAL A 81 -15.19 -8.90 41.98
CA VAL A 81 -15.59 -7.75 41.17
C VAL A 81 -14.37 -6.98 40.64
N ASN A 82 -13.33 -6.80 41.46
CA ASN A 82 -12.10 -6.15 41.02
C ASN A 82 -11.37 -6.99 39.96
N ASN A 83 -11.33 -8.31 40.10
CA ASN A 83 -10.75 -9.23 39.12
C ASN A 83 -11.55 -9.23 37.81
N LEU A 84 -12.88 -9.25 37.87
CA LEU A 84 -13.75 -9.16 36.70
C LEU A 84 -13.59 -7.83 35.98
N LYS A 85 -13.47 -6.72 36.71
CA LYS A 85 -13.17 -5.40 36.13
C LYS A 85 -11.81 -5.38 35.42
N ALA A 86 -10.79 -5.99 36.01
CA ALA A 86 -9.48 -6.11 35.38
C ALA A 86 -9.53 -6.99 34.11
N SER A 87 -10.25 -8.11 34.15
CA SER A 87 -10.45 -8.98 32.99
C SER A 87 -11.24 -8.28 31.87
N LEU A 88 -12.23 -7.45 32.23
CA LEU A 88 -12.98 -6.66 31.26
C LEU A 88 -12.10 -5.61 30.58
N ALA A 89 -11.25 -4.92 31.35
CA ALA A 89 -10.28 -3.98 30.78
C ALA A 89 -9.33 -4.68 29.79
N ALA A 90 -8.81 -5.86 30.15
CA ALA A 90 -7.94 -6.65 29.27
C ALA A 90 -8.66 -7.12 27.99
N MET A 91 -9.95 -7.47 28.07
CA MET A 91 -10.74 -7.83 26.88
C MET A 91 -10.96 -6.63 25.95
N VAL A 92 -11.20 -5.44 26.50
CA VAL A 92 -11.31 -4.20 25.71
C VAL A 92 -9.99 -3.88 24.99
N ASP A 93 -8.84 -4.07 25.65
CA ASP A 93 -7.53 -3.88 25.03
C ASP A 93 -7.28 -4.89 23.89
N ASN A 94 -7.69 -6.15 24.08
CA ASN A 94 -7.61 -7.17 23.04
C ASN A 94 -8.50 -6.83 21.83
N GLU A 95 -9.72 -6.33 22.04
CA GLU A 95 -10.62 -5.91 20.97
C GLU A 95 -10.02 -4.75 20.15
N ALA A 96 -9.41 -3.77 20.83
CA ALA A 96 -8.69 -2.69 20.17
C ALA A 96 -7.51 -3.21 19.32
N SER A 97 -6.77 -4.20 19.83
CA SER A 97 -5.68 -4.85 19.11
C SER A 97 -6.17 -5.62 17.88
N LEU A 98 -7.24 -6.41 18.01
CA LEU A 98 -7.84 -7.14 16.90
C LEU A 98 -8.38 -6.19 15.82
N SER A 99 -9.02 -5.09 16.22
CA SER A 99 -9.51 -4.05 15.29
C SER A 99 -8.35 -3.44 14.47
N SER A 100 -7.23 -3.14 15.13
CA SER A 100 -6.00 -2.66 14.47
C SER A 100 -5.42 -3.70 13.50
N GLN A 101 -5.38 -4.97 13.91
CA GLN A 101 -4.92 -6.07 13.06
C GLN A 101 -5.83 -6.27 11.84
N LEU A 102 -7.15 -6.17 11.99
CA LEU A 102 -8.11 -6.28 10.90
C LEU A 102 -7.96 -5.12 9.90
N ALA A 103 -7.79 -3.89 10.39
CA ALA A 103 -7.52 -2.72 9.55
C ALA A 103 -6.20 -2.88 8.76
N ALA A 104 -5.16 -3.41 9.40
CA ALA A 104 -3.89 -3.71 8.76
C ALA A 104 -4.02 -4.83 7.71
N ALA A 105 -4.76 -5.90 8.02
CA ALA A 105 -5.01 -7.01 7.09
C ALA A 105 -5.83 -6.55 5.87
N ASN A 106 -6.88 -5.76 6.08
CA ASN A 106 -7.67 -5.15 5.00
C ASN A 106 -6.82 -4.24 4.12
N SER A 107 -5.89 -3.49 4.72
CA SER A 107 -4.95 -2.66 3.96
C SER A 107 -3.99 -3.50 3.11
N ARG A 108 -3.51 -4.64 3.63
CA ARG A 108 -2.68 -5.60 2.88
C ARG A 108 -3.45 -6.27 1.75
N LEU A 109 -4.70 -6.70 2.01
CA LEU A 109 -5.57 -7.27 0.98
C LEU A 109 -5.85 -6.24 -0.13
N ASN A 110 -6.18 -5.00 0.23
CA ASN A 110 -6.36 -3.93 -0.75
C ASN A 110 -5.09 -3.65 -1.57
N ALA A 111 -3.90 -3.83 -0.97
CA ALA A 111 -2.62 -3.68 -1.67
C ALA A 111 -2.27 -4.88 -2.56
N LEU A 112 -2.74 -6.08 -2.22
CA LEU A 112 -2.57 -7.32 -3.00
C LEU A 112 -3.62 -7.44 -4.12
N GLU A 113 -4.85 -7.01 -3.89
CA GLU A 113 -5.94 -6.95 -4.88
C GLU A 113 -5.76 -5.80 -5.86
N LYS A 114 -5.15 -4.69 -5.43
CA LYS A 114 -4.74 -3.65 -6.36
C LYS A 114 -3.54 -4.17 -7.16
N PRO A 115 -3.67 -4.28 -8.49
CA PRO A 115 -2.58 -4.70 -9.33
C PRO A 115 -1.35 -3.84 -9.05
N VAL A 116 -0.23 -4.49 -8.73
CA VAL A 116 1.09 -3.85 -8.63
C VAL A 116 1.24 -2.93 -9.83
N VAL A 117 1.67 -1.68 -9.65
CA VAL A 117 2.15 -0.90 -10.79
C VAL A 117 3.46 -1.58 -11.22
N GLY A 118 3.35 -2.48 -12.20
CA GLY A 118 4.31 -3.54 -12.56
C GLY A 118 3.68 -4.94 -12.76
N GLY A 119 2.41 -5.09 -12.42
CA GLY A 119 1.54 -6.28 -12.54
C GLY A 119 0.09 -5.83 -12.49
N GLY A 120 -0.28 -4.97 -13.45
CA GLY A 120 -1.63 -4.47 -13.73
C GLY A 120 -2.63 -5.60 -14.01
N SER A 121 -3.93 -5.33 -13.96
CA SER A 121 -4.90 -6.06 -14.79
C SER A 121 -4.24 -6.29 -16.13
N VAL A 122 -4.10 -7.54 -16.60
CA VAL A 122 -3.48 -7.77 -17.91
C VAL A 122 -4.30 -6.93 -18.86
N ASP A 123 -3.69 -5.85 -19.38
CA ASP A 123 -4.37 -4.99 -20.33
C ASP A 123 -4.95 -5.94 -21.38
N PRO A 124 -6.27 -5.94 -21.63
CA PRO A 124 -6.88 -6.88 -22.54
C PRO A 124 -6.15 -6.89 -23.90
N VAL A 125 -5.55 -5.76 -24.29
CA VAL A 125 -4.71 -5.64 -25.47
C VAL A 125 -3.42 -6.47 -25.35
N LEU A 126 -2.75 -6.47 -24.21
CA LEU A 126 -1.55 -7.28 -23.97
C LEU A 126 -1.87 -8.77 -23.93
N ALA A 127 -3.02 -9.16 -23.39
CA ALA A 127 -3.48 -10.55 -23.41
C ALA A 127 -3.76 -11.04 -24.84
N GLU A 128 -4.35 -10.20 -25.69
CA GLU A 128 -4.55 -10.50 -27.11
C GLU A 128 -3.22 -10.54 -27.88
N LEU A 129 -2.29 -9.60 -27.63
CA LEU A 129 -0.98 -9.57 -28.28
C LEU A 129 -0.13 -10.79 -27.93
N ALA A 130 -0.20 -11.27 -26.70
CA ALA A 130 0.53 -12.43 -26.21
C ALA A 130 0.19 -13.74 -26.97
N LYS A 131 -0.93 -13.78 -27.70
CA LYS A 131 -1.28 -14.91 -28.58
C LYS A 131 -0.36 -15.04 -29.79
N TYR A 132 0.25 -13.92 -30.20
CA TYR A 132 1.05 -13.84 -31.42
C TYR A 132 2.53 -13.58 -31.15
N VAL A 133 2.88 -13.02 -29.98
CA VAL A 133 4.25 -12.63 -29.65
C VAL A 133 4.80 -13.49 -28.51
N THR A 134 5.92 -14.16 -28.77
CA THR A 134 6.65 -14.96 -27.77
C THR A 134 8.09 -14.46 -27.62
N VAL A 135 8.64 -14.57 -26.41
CA VAL A 135 10.06 -14.27 -26.14
C VAL A 135 10.81 -15.56 -25.81
N ASP A 136 11.78 -15.93 -26.63
CA ASP A 136 12.69 -17.06 -26.37
C ASP A 136 14.08 -16.53 -25.97
N LYS A 137 14.57 -16.91 -24.79
CA LYS A 137 15.86 -16.45 -24.26
C LYS A 137 17.04 -17.34 -24.67
N GLY A 138 16.76 -18.51 -25.24
CA GLY A 138 17.76 -19.48 -25.66
C GLY A 138 18.50 -19.07 -26.93
N VAL A 139 19.24 -20.02 -27.48
CA VAL A 139 19.77 -19.92 -28.84
C VAL A 139 18.73 -20.49 -29.79
N LEU A 140 18.22 -19.68 -30.71
CA LEU A 140 17.29 -20.11 -31.75
C LEU A 140 17.97 -20.05 -33.12
N ASN A 141 17.98 -21.16 -33.86
CA ASN A 141 18.59 -21.26 -35.20
C ASN A 141 20.05 -20.76 -35.26
N GLY A 142 20.83 -20.97 -34.21
CA GLY A 142 22.24 -20.54 -34.13
C GLY A 142 22.46 -19.06 -33.77
N VAL A 143 21.40 -18.28 -33.57
CA VAL A 143 21.47 -16.88 -33.13
C VAL A 143 21.26 -16.81 -31.61
N LYS A 144 22.06 -15.99 -30.91
CA LYS A 144 21.93 -15.79 -29.47
C LYS A 144 20.66 -14.98 -29.15
N GLY A 145 19.86 -15.44 -28.20
CA GLY A 145 18.70 -14.72 -27.72
C GLY A 145 19.02 -13.50 -26.85
N PRO A 146 17.98 -12.79 -26.38
CA PRO A 146 16.57 -13.11 -26.55
C PRO A 146 16.00 -12.81 -27.95
N HIS A 147 15.06 -13.64 -28.39
CA HIS A 147 14.31 -13.50 -29.64
C HIS A 147 12.88 -13.05 -29.33
N ILE A 148 12.39 -12.07 -30.08
CA ILE A 148 10.96 -11.78 -30.17
C ILE A 148 10.46 -12.47 -31.43
N ILE A 149 9.48 -13.37 -31.28
CA ILE A 149 8.93 -14.17 -32.38
C ILE A 149 7.46 -13.79 -32.52
N VAL A 150 7.08 -13.41 -33.74
CA VAL A 150 5.71 -13.07 -34.12
C VAL A 150 5.16 -14.20 -34.99
N THR A 151 4.11 -14.89 -34.54
CA THR A 151 3.57 -16.10 -35.20
C THR A 151 2.12 -15.91 -35.60
N GLY A 152 1.76 -16.32 -36.83
CA GLY A 152 0.39 -16.34 -37.31
C GLY A 152 -0.21 -14.97 -37.68
N VAL A 153 0.62 -13.91 -37.78
CA VAL A 153 0.20 -12.55 -38.16
C VAL A 153 1.19 -11.91 -39.12
N ASN A 154 0.73 -10.89 -39.87
CA ASN A 154 1.59 -10.00 -40.65
C ASN A 154 2.05 -8.82 -39.80
N LEU A 155 3.31 -8.40 -39.95
CA LEU A 155 3.84 -7.19 -39.30
C LEU A 155 3.71 -5.98 -40.25
N HIS A 156 2.96 -4.96 -39.82
CA HIS A 156 2.89 -3.68 -40.52
C HIS A 156 3.64 -2.60 -39.73
N LEU A 157 4.72 -2.07 -40.30
CA LEU A 157 5.37 -0.85 -39.83
C LEU A 157 4.76 0.34 -40.56
N ARG A 158 4.05 1.20 -39.84
CA ARG A 158 3.28 2.32 -40.42
C ARG A 158 3.72 3.64 -39.81
N SER A 159 3.77 4.67 -40.64
CA SER A 159 3.99 6.06 -40.21
C SER A 159 2.79 6.71 -39.49
N GLY A 160 1.60 6.13 -39.64
CA GLY A 160 0.34 6.71 -39.17
C GLY A 160 -0.41 7.56 -40.20
N HIS A 161 0.16 7.83 -41.38
CA HIS A 161 -0.40 8.76 -42.39
C HIS A 161 -1.27 8.10 -43.47
N ASN A 162 -1.64 6.82 -43.29
CA ASN A 162 -2.50 6.04 -44.21
C ASN A 162 -2.00 5.93 -45.67
N ALA A 163 -0.77 6.36 -45.98
CA ALA A 163 -0.15 6.25 -47.30
C ALA A 163 1.37 6.10 -47.16
N THR A 164 2.02 5.40 -48.10
CA THR A 164 3.48 5.17 -48.07
C THR A 164 4.28 6.47 -48.25
N ASN A 165 3.71 7.43 -48.99
CA ASN A 165 4.30 8.75 -49.22
C ASN A 165 3.91 9.79 -48.16
N ASP A 166 3.24 9.39 -47.08
CA ASP A 166 2.70 10.26 -46.02
C ASP A 166 1.90 11.48 -46.54
N GLY A 167 1.22 11.34 -47.68
CA GLY A 167 0.48 12.46 -48.28
C GLY A 167 1.37 13.55 -48.89
N GLY A 168 2.65 13.26 -49.14
CA GLY A 168 3.63 14.17 -49.73
C GLY A 168 4.55 14.84 -48.71
N ALA A 169 4.27 14.72 -47.42
CA ALA A 169 5.10 15.24 -46.33
C ALA A 169 5.58 14.07 -45.45
N LEU A 170 6.77 13.55 -45.76
CA LEU A 170 7.31 12.37 -45.10
C LEU A 170 7.63 12.63 -43.62
N SER A 171 7.19 11.70 -42.77
CA SER A 171 7.26 11.80 -41.31
C SER A 171 8.52 11.19 -40.70
N GLY A 172 9.31 10.43 -41.47
CA GLY A 172 10.45 9.68 -40.94
C GLY A 172 10.08 8.39 -40.20
N LEU A 173 8.80 8.01 -40.18
CA LEU A 173 8.27 6.87 -39.42
C LEU A 173 7.89 5.68 -40.31
N GLY A 174 7.68 4.51 -39.69
CA GLY A 174 7.33 3.28 -40.42
C GLY A 174 8.53 2.57 -41.08
N ASN A 175 9.75 2.93 -40.73
CA ASN A 175 10.98 2.29 -41.20
C ASN A 175 11.33 1.04 -40.36
N LEU A 176 11.94 0.04 -40.99
CA LEU A 176 12.63 -1.06 -40.31
C LEU A 176 14.14 -0.79 -40.30
N ILE A 177 14.71 -0.54 -39.12
CA ILE A 177 16.14 -0.30 -38.94
C ILE A 177 16.76 -1.56 -38.32
N VAL A 178 17.77 -2.14 -38.97
CA VAL A 178 18.56 -3.28 -38.49
C VAL A 178 19.96 -2.78 -38.11
N GLY A 179 20.30 -2.86 -36.83
CA GLY A 179 21.45 -2.16 -36.26
C GLY A 179 21.05 -0.75 -35.80
N TYR A 180 22.00 0.19 -35.79
CA TYR A 180 21.78 1.53 -35.28
C TYR A 180 21.64 2.61 -36.35
N ASN A 181 22.09 2.34 -37.59
CA ASN A 181 22.27 3.37 -38.61
C ASN A 181 23.04 4.57 -38.03
N GLU A 182 24.22 4.28 -37.48
CA GLU A 182 24.96 5.21 -36.62
C GLU A 182 25.16 6.55 -37.33
N GLU A 183 24.92 7.63 -36.59
CA GLU A 183 25.15 8.97 -37.09
C GLU A 183 26.66 9.19 -37.31
N GLN A 184 27.06 9.46 -38.56
CA GLN A 184 28.46 9.75 -38.87
C GLN A 184 28.86 11.12 -38.29
N SER A 185 29.97 11.14 -37.56
CA SER A 185 30.47 12.31 -36.81
C SER A 185 31.16 13.35 -37.69
N SER A 186 31.54 13.00 -38.93
CA SER A 186 32.20 13.91 -39.86
C SER A 186 31.20 14.57 -40.80
N ALA A 187 30.94 15.86 -40.58
CA ALA A 187 30.23 16.74 -41.53
C ALA A 187 30.90 16.84 -42.91
N ALA A 188 32.13 16.33 -43.07
CA ALA A 188 32.92 16.43 -44.30
C ALA A 188 32.43 15.53 -45.46
N LEU A 189 31.64 14.49 -45.19
CA LEU A 189 31.08 13.62 -46.24
C LEU A 189 29.74 14.14 -46.82
N TYR A 190 29.16 15.18 -46.23
CA TYR A 190 27.78 15.60 -46.49
C TYR A 190 27.64 17.01 -47.10
N ASN A 191 28.75 17.62 -47.52
CA ASN A 191 28.81 18.98 -48.07
C ASN A 191 29.26 18.98 -49.54
N ASP A 192 28.86 18.01 -50.37
CA ASP A 192 29.23 18.01 -51.79
C ASP A 192 28.23 18.80 -52.68
N GLY A 193 27.14 19.32 -52.12
CA GLY A 193 26.11 20.03 -52.87
C GLY A 193 25.08 19.13 -53.55
N ASN A 194 25.22 17.80 -53.45
CA ASN A 194 24.23 16.82 -53.84
C ASN A 194 23.23 16.62 -52.69
N ASN A 195 21.99 16.26 -53.03
CA ASN A 195 20.80 16.27 -52.16
C ASN A 195 20.84 15.29 -50.94
N CYS A 196 22.00 14.73 -50.62
CA CYS A 196 22.27 13.90 -49.46
C CYS A 196 22.58 14.75 -48.22
N MET A 197 21.74 15.74 -47.98
CA MET A 197 21.74 16.47 -46.72
C MET A 197 21.38 15.50 -45.60
N ARG A 198 21.97 15.68 -44.42
CA ARG A 198 21.78 14.88 -43.19
C ARG A 198 20.34 14.91 -42.67
N SER A 199 19.42 14.34 -43.44
CA SER A 199 17.97 14.35 -43.26
C SER A 199 17.49 12.90 -43.34
N LEU A 200 16.90 12.42 -42.24
CA LEU A 200 16.27 11.09 -42.15
C LEU A 200 14.75 11.24 -42.15
N THR A 201 14.24 12.01 -43.12
CA THR A 201 12.82 12.31 -43.24
C THR A 201 12.05 11.21 -43.96
N GLY A 202 12.75 10.25 -44.57
CA GLY A 202 12.13 9.18 -45.34
C GLY A 202 11.32 8.21 -44.49
N SER A 203 10.21 7.72 -45.04
CA SER A 203 9.28 6.80 -44.37
C SER A 203 9.23 5.45 -45.09
N HIS A 204 8.86 4.37 -44.40
CA HIS A 204 8.62 3.06 -45.02
C HIS A 204 9.83 2.46 -45.78
N ASN A 205 11.03 2.58 -45.21
CA ASN A 205 12.28 2.03 -45.73
C ASN A 205 12.79 0.87 -44.87
N ILE A 206 13.66 0.04 -45.45
CA ILE A 206 14.44 -0.99 -44.75
C ILE A 206 15.90 -0.54 -44.75
N VAL A 207 16.51 -0.38 -43.58
CA VAL A 207 17.84 0.23 -43.45
C VAL A 207 18.74 -0.66 -42.60
N THR A 208 19.97 -0.87 -43.05
CA THR A 208 20.98 -1.64 -42.31
C THR A 208 22.39 -1.13 -42.58
N GLY A 209 23.29 -1.26 -41.60
CA GLY A 209 24.64 -0.74 -41.69
C GLY A 209 24.76 0.64 -41.05
N VAL A 210 25.68 1.47 -41.55
CA VAL A 210 26.22 2.63 -40.81
C VAL A 210 25.99 3.91 -41.61
N GLY A 211 25.44 4.96 -40.99
CA GLY A 211 25.41 6.30 -41.57
C GLY A 211 24.63 6.44 -42.87
N ASN A 212 23.68 5.55 -43.16
CA ASN A 212 22.88 5.66 -44.36
C ASN A 212 21.83 6.77 -44.21
N LEU A 213 21.61 7.50 -45.31
CA LEU A 213 20.63 8.58 -45.41
C LEU A 213 19.46 8.18 -46.29
N PHE A 214 18.26 8.59 -45.89
CA PHE A 214 17.04 8.34 -46.64
C PHE A 214 16.04 9.49 -46.44
N THR A 215 15.68 10.17 -47.53
CA THR A 215 14.72 11.28 -47.54
C THR A 215 13.46 10.96 -48.36
N SER A 216 13.31 9.70 -48.78
CA SER A 216 12.16 9.22 -49.56
C SER A 216 11.56 7.95 -48.95
N TYR A 217 10.79 7.19 -49.74
CA TYR A 217 10.09 6.00 -49.29
C TYR A 217 10.25 4.82 -50.24
N GLY A 218 10.00 3.61 -49.72
CA GLY A 218 10.06 2.38 -50.50
C GLY A 218 11.48 1.91 -50.81
N ALA A 219 12.47 2.37 -50.06
CA ALA A 219 13.87 2.03 -50.26
C ALA A 219 14.33 0.87 -49.38
N LEU A 220 15.22 0.04 -49.92
CA LEU A 220 16.18 -0.74 -49.14
C LEU A 220 17.54 -0.03 -49.22
N VAL A 221 18.12 0.29 -48.05
CA VAL A 221 19.39 1.01 -47.95
C VAL A 221 20.33 0.25 -47.03
N ALA A 222 21.34 -0.36 -47.62
CA ALA A 222 22.29 -1.22 -46.93
C ALA A 222 23.73 -0.80 -47.24
N GLY A 223 24.64 -0.99 -46.28
CA GLY A 223 26.06 -0.64 -46.42
C GLY A 223 26.45 0.54 -45.54
N SER A 224 27.37 1.37 -46.03
CA SER A 224 27.96 2.49 -45.29
C SER A 224 27.74 3.79 -46.07
N ASN A 225 27.31 4.86 -45.40
CA ASN A 225 27.21 6.20 -45.99
C ASN A 225 26.40 6.29 -47.30
N ASN A 226 25.49 5.33 -47.55
CA ASN A 226 24.69 5.34 -48.76
C ASN A 226 23.51 6.29 -48.57
N CYS A 227 23.11 6.96 -49.65
CA CYS A 227 22.06 7.96 -49.61
C CYS A 227 20.99 7.68 -50.65
N VAL A 228 19.74 7.70 -50.22
CA VAL A 228 18.56 7.53 -51.07
C VAL A 228 17.63 8.72 -50.95
N THR A 229 17.37 9.43 -52.06
CA THR A 229 16.54 10.64 -52.05
C THR A 229 15.30 10.56 -52.93
N SER A 230 15.11 9.47 -53.67
CA SER A 230 14.02 9.33 -54.64
C SER A 230 13.08 8.16 -54.32
N PRO A 231 11.81 8.22 -54.74
CA PRO A 231 10.86 7.17 -54.45
C PRO A 231 11.27 5.83 -55.08
N ASN A 232 11.13 4.77 -54.30
CA ASN A 232 11.40 3.39 -54.69
C ASN A 232 12.81 3.16 -55.25
N SER A 233 13.79 4.03 -54.96
CA SER A 233 15.19 3.72 -55.26
C SER A 233 15.84 2.93 -54.13
N SER A 234 16.86 2.13 -54.43
CA SER A 234 17.48 1.23 -53.43
C SER A 234 18.96 1.03 -53.66
N ILE A 235 19.70 0.84 -52.56
CA ILE A 235 21.13 0.56 -52.54
C ILE A 235 21.33 -0.71 -51.70
N LEU A 236 21.76 -1.80 -52.34
CA LEU A 236 21.85 -3.12 -51.70
C LEU A 236 23.11 -3.31 -50.85
N ALA A 237 24.21 -2.61 -51.17
CA ALA A 237 25.49 -2.68 -50.47
C ALA A 237 26.39 -1.51 -50.88
N GLY A 238 27.62 -1.47 -50.34
CA GLY A 238 28.66 -0.53 -50.76
C GLY A 238 28.89 0.62 -49.78
N ASP A 239 29.77 1.54 -50.16
CA ASP A 239 30.08 2.74 -49.38
C ASP A 239 29.90 4.03 -50.20
N THR A 240 29.24 5.03 -49.63
CA THR A 240 29.12 6.37 -50.22
C THR A 240 28.48 6.36 -51.62
N ASN A 241 27.43 5.57 -51.85
CA ASN A 241 26.63 5.60 -53.08
C ASN A 241 25.39 6.49 -52.94
N GLU A 242 24.92 7.09 -54.03
CA GLU A 242 23.82 8.05 -54.05
C GLU A 242 22.74 7.66 -55.08
N ALA A 243 21.52 7.37 -54.62
CA ALA A 243 20.41 7.00 -55.48
C ALA A 243 19.36 8.11 -55.61
N HIS A 244 19.49 8.94 -56.65
CA HIS A 244 18.58 10.05 -56.95
C HIS A 244 17.59 9.76 -58.07
N GLY A 245 17.74 8.66 -58.83
CA GLY A 245 16.78 8.29 -59.87
C GLY A 245 15.49 7.69 -59.30
N LEU A 246 14.31 8.03 -59.83
CA LEU A 246 13.05 7.36 -59.47
C LEU A 246 13.12 5.87 -59.86
N ASN A 247 12.74 4.95 -58.97
CA ASN A 247 12.79 3.51 -59.24
C ASN A 247 14.19 3.00 -59.67
N SER A 248 15.26 3.66 -59.22
CA SER A 248 16.65 3.30 -59.56
C SER A 248 17.24 2.29 -58.58
N ALA A 249 18.32 1.61 -58.98
CA ALA A 249 18.98 0.62 -58.12
C ALA A 249 20.51 0.66 -58.24
N ILE A 250 21.20 0.57 -57.10
CA ILE A 250 22.65 0.36 -57.01
C ILE A 250 22.89 -0.94 -56.26
N LEU A 251 23.54 -1.90 -56.91
CA LEU A 251 23.82 -3.22 -56.31
C LEU A 251 24.98 -3.19 -55.31
N GLY A 252 25.98 -2.34 -55.51
CA GLY A 252 27.15 -2.21 -54.64
C GLY A 252 28.29 -1.40 -55.27
N GLY A 253 29.43 -1.37 -54.59
CA GLY A 253 30.61 -0.57 -54.97
C GLY A 253 30.72 0.71 -54.15
N ASN A 254 31.54 1.66 -54.62
CA ASN A 254 31.77 2.91 -53.89
C ASN A 254 31.67 4.12 -54.81
N TYR A 255 31.06 5.22 -54.32
CA TYR A 255 30.93 6.48 -55.05
C TYR A 255 30.15 6.39 -56.36
N PHE A 256 29.15 5.51 -56.45
CA PHE A 256 28.24 5.47 -57.58
C PHE A 256 27.00 6.35 -57.37
N GLY A 257 26.52 6.96 -58.46
CA GLY A 257 25.33 7.79 -58.48
C GLY A 257 24.31 7.33 -59.53
N THR A 258 23.02 7.45 -59.22
CA THR A 258 21.94 7.37 -60.23
C THR A 258 21.22 8.71 -60.30
N SER A 259 20.74 9.09 -61.49
CA SER A 259 20.12 10.41 -61.70
C SER A 259 18.83 10.36 -62.49
N GLN A 260 18.65 9.37 -63.37
CA GLN A 260 17.46 9.20 -64.19
C GLN A 260 16.53 8.13 -63.63
N PRO A 261 15.23 8.18 -63.96
CA PRO A 261 14.31 7.10 -63.64
C PRO A 261 14.81 5.77 -64.22
N PHE A 262 14.73 4.70 -63.41
CA PHE A 262 15.11 3.33 -63.79
C PHE A 262 16.61 3.09 -64.04
N ASP A 263 17.47 4.04 -63.66
CA ASP A 263 18.93 3.83 -63.68
C ASP A 263 19.33 2.61 -62.84
N MET A 264 20.25 1.80 -63.37
CA MET A 264 20.79 0.64 -62.68
C MET A 264 22.31 0.65 -62.71
N VAL A 265 22.93 0.55 -61.53
CA VAL A 265 24.37 0.33 -61.38
C VAL A 265 24.59 -1.10 -60.88
N PRO A 266 25.20 -1.98 -61.70
CA PRO A 266 25.49 -3.36 -61.29
C PRO A 266 26.62 -3.42 -60.26
N ALA A 267 26.74 -4.54 -59.54
CA ALA A 267 27.87 -4.77 -58.65
C ALA A 267 29.16 -4.84 -59.47
N VAL A 268 30.06 -3.89 -59.27
CA VAL A 268 31.38 -3.89 -59.90
C VAL A 268 32.39 -4.51 -58.93
N ARG A 269 33.27 -5.36 -59.47
CA ARG A 269 34.29 -6.10 -58.72
C ARG A 269 35.42 -5.20 -58.23
#